data_AF-A0A6B1EQ96-F1
#
_entry.id   AF-A0A6B1EQ96-F1
#
_cell.length_a   1.000
_cell.length_b   1.000
_cell.length_c   1.000
_cell.angle_alpha   90.00
_cell.angle_beta   90.00
_cell.angle_gamma   90.00
#
_symmetry.space_group_name_H-M   'P 1'
#
loop_
_entity.id
_entity.type
_entity.pdbx_description
1 polymer ?
#
loop_
_entity_poly.entity_id
_entity_poly.type
_entity_poly.pdbx_seq_one_letter_code
_entity_poly.pdbx_strand_id
1 'polypeptide(L)'
;MEIDDTDAISDNGQEVYNLLAHKGIKNLIFMGVHTNMCVLGRSFAIKQMVRWGFNAVLARDLTDAMYNPFKPPYVSHEEGTQLIIEYIEKFWCPTILSGDLTTPKA
;
A
#
# COMPACT_ATOMS: atom_id res chain seq x y z
N MET A 1 -7.12 17.46 -7.65
CA MET A 1 -5.96 16.96 -6.89
C MET A 1 -4.87 17.99 -7.09
N GLU A 2 -4.38 18.57 -6.00
CA GLU A 2 -3.28 19.54 -6.01
C GLU A 2 -2.10 18.90 -5.29
N ILE A 3 -0.88 19.21 -5.74
CA ILE A 3 0.36 18.76 -5.12
C ILE A 3 0.87 19.93 -4.29
N ASP A 4 1.03 19.72 -2.99
CA ASP A 4 1.53 20.73 -2.05
C ASP A 4 3.06 20.71 -1.96
N ASP A 5 3.69 21.77 -1.45
CA ASP A 5 5.14 21.84 -1.23
C ASP A 5 5.66 20.74 -0.28
N THR A 6 4.78 20.16 0.53
CA THR A 6 5.09 19.06 1.44
C THR A 6 5.07 17.68 0.78
N ASP A 7 4.47 17.56 -0.41
CA ASP A 7 4.37 16.32 -1.17
C ASP A 7 5.68 16.00 -1.91
N ALA A 8 5.92 14.71 -2.13
CA ALA A 8 7.05 14.25 -2.92
C ALA A 8 6.60 13.16 -3.89
N ILE A 9 7.10 13.25 -5.13
CA ILE A 9 6.79 12.30 -6.20
C ILE A 9 8.10 11.75 -6.73
N SER A 10 8.24 10.43 -6.69
CA SER A 10 9.38 9.73 -7.28
C SER A 10 8.96 8.31 -7.65
N ASP A 11 9.56 7.77 -8.70
CA ASP A 11 9.49 6.36 -9.06
C ASP A 11 10.77 5.59 -8.69
N ASN A 12 11.72 6.25 -8.02
CA ASN A 12 12.99 5.70 -7.60
C ASN A 12 13.00 5.34 -6.12
N GLY A 13 13.25 4.06 -5.81
CA GLY A 13 13.25 3.58 -4.42
C GLY A 13 14.29 4.21 -3.51
N GLN A 14 15.46 4.58 -4.05
CA GLN A 14 16.52 5.23 -3.28
C GLN A 14 16.12 6.65 -2.86
N GLU A 15 15.49 7.41 -3.77
CA GLU A 15 15.01 8.76 -3.48
C GLU A 15 13.92 8.74 -2.40
N VAL A 16 12.95 7.82 -2.52
CA VAL A 16 11.91 7.64 -1.51
C VAL A 16 12.51 7.24 -0.16
N TYR A 17 13.44 6.29 -0.13
CA TYR A 17 14.13 5.90 1.11
C TYR A 17 14.87 7.07 1.75
N ASN A 18 15.64 7.83 0.96
CA ASN A 18 16.40 8.98 1.45
C ASN A 18 15.47 10.06 2.02
N LEU A 19 14.36 10.33 1.36
CA LEU A 19 13.35 11.28 1.83
C LEU A 19 12.77 10.85 3.18
N LEU A 20 12.33 9.59 3.28
CA LEU A 20 11.76 9.05 4.51
C LEU A 20 12.77 9.08 5.66
N ALA A 21 14.02 8.69 5.39
CA ALA A 21 15.11 8.72 6.36
C ALA A 21 15.42 10.15 6.82
N HIS A 22 15.52 11.10 5.88
CA HIS A 22 15.76 12.51 6.17
C HIS A 22 14.64 13.13 7.02
N LYS A 23 13.38 12.77 6.76
CA LYS A 23 12.22 13.21 7.55
C LYS A 23 12.03 12.41 8.86
N GLY A 24 12.86 11.40 9.13
CA GLY A 24 12.71 10.54 10.32
C GLY A 24 11.44 9.68 10.32
N ILE A 25 10.84 9.44 9.16
CA ILE A 25 9.59 8.67 9.02
C ILE A 25 9.91 7.17 9.13
N LYS A 26 9.14 6.47 9.95
CA LYS A 26 9.26 5.01 10.15
C LYS A 26 7.95 4.26 9.92
N ASN A 27 6.82 4.94 10.05
CA ASN A 27 5.48 4.37 9.85
C ASN A 27 4.97 4.78 8.48
N LEU A 28 4.52 3.81 7.69
CA LEU A 28 4.08 3.99 6.31
C LEU A 28 2.69 3.41 6.11
N ILE A 29 1.79 4.19 5.55
CA ILE A 29 0.46 3.74 5.12
C ILE A 29 0.48 3.65 3.59
N PHE A 30 0.18 2.47 3.06
CA PHE A 30 0.09 2.22 1.63
C PHE A 30 -1.37 2.22 1.19
N MET A 31 -1.64 2.82 0.03
CA MET A 31 -2.92 2.81 -0.67
C MET A 31 -2.68 3.01 -2.17
N GLY A 32 -3.70 2.78 -2.99
CA GLY A 32 -3.64 2.96 -4.45
C GLY A 32 -3.72 1.65 -5.25
N VAL A 33 -3.36 1.72 -6.53
CA VAL A 33 -3.58 0.65 -7.51
C VAL A 33 -2.31 0.35 -8.33
N HIS A 34 -2.06 -0.87 -8.80
CA HIS A 34 -2.78 -2.10 -8.47
C HIS A 34 -2.14 -2.79 -7.25
N THR A 35 -2.93 -3.30 -6.31
CA THR A 35 -2.48 -3.86 -5.02
C THR A 35 -1.40 -4.94 -5.19
N ASN A 36 -1.64 -5.88 -6.10
CA ASN A 36 -0.73 -7.00 -6.41
C ASN A 36 0.52 -6.61 -7.21
N MET A 37 0.59 -5.37 -7.70
CA MET A 37 1.66 -4.88 -8.57
C MET A 37 2.42 -3.73 -7.89
N CYS A 38 2.01 -2.49 -8.12
CA CYS A 38 2.77 -1.31 -7.69
C CYS A 38 2.83 -1.18 -6.17
N VAL A 39 1.70 -1.41 -5.49
CA VAL A 39 1.57 -1.27 -4.04
C VAL A 39 2.37 -2.33 -3.29
N LEU A 40 2.55 -3.51 -3.90
CA LEU A 40 3.29 -4.62 -3.29
C LEU A 40 4.75 -4.73 -3.77
N GLY A 41 5.04 -4.39 -5.02
CA GLY A 41 6.23 -4.84 -5.74
C GLY A 41 7.20 -3.77 -6.25
N ARG A 42 6.87 -2.46 -6.19
CA ARG A 42 7.85 -1.40 -6.54
C ARG A 42 9.03 -1.41 -5.56
N SER A 43 10.14 -0.79 -5.97
CA SER A 43 11.35 -0.62 -5.15
C SER A 43 11.13 0.21 -3.87
N PHE A 44 9.95 0.79 -3.70
CA PHE A 44 9.54 1.53 -2.50
C PHE A 44 8.17 1.07 -1.96
N ALA A 45 7.71 -0.10 -2.40
CA ALA A 45 6.44 -0.70 -2.01
C ALA A 45 6.53 -1.53 -0.73
N ILE A 46 5.40 -2.09 -0.30
CA ILE A 46 5.25 -2.88 0.94
C ILE A 46 6.38 -3.90 1.12
N LYS A 47 6.66 -4.76 0.12
CA LYS A 47 7.68 -5.81 0.26
C LYS A 47 9.06 -5.25 0.58
N GLN A 48 9.44 -4.17 -0.10
CA GLN A 48 10.76 -3.58 0.08
C GLN A 48 10.86 -2.81 1.39
N MET A 49 9.81 -2.05 1.74
CA MET A 49 9.79 -1.23 2.95
C MET A 49 9.73 -2.08 4.22
N VAL A 50 8.97 -3.18 4.21
CA VAL A 50 9.01 -4.18 5.31
C VAL A 50 10.40 -4.78 5.46
N ARG A 51 11.06 -5.17 4.36
CA ARG A 51 12.44 -5.71 4.38
C ARG A 51 13.47 -4.70 4.91
N TRP A 52 13.24 -3.41 4.69
CA TRP A 52 14.06 -2.33 5.24
C TRP A 52 13.70 -1.94 6.68
N GLY A 53 12.73 -2.62 7.30
CA GLY A 53 12.37 -2.42 8.70
C GLY A 53 11.45 -1.23 8.96
N PHE A 54 10.71 -0.75 7.95
CA PHE A 54 9.64 0.21 8.17
C PHE A 54 8.39 -0.49 8.73
N ASN A 55 7.63 0.24 9.56
CA ASN A 55 6.32 -0.19 10.03
C ASN A 55 5.29 0.10 8.94
N ALA A 56 5.05 -0.85 8.06
CA ALA A 56 4.08 -0.73 6.97
C ALA A 56 2.68 -1.15 7.42
N VAL A 57 1.65 -0.47 6.91
CA VAL A 57 0.25 -0.90 6.94
C VAL A 57 -0.40 -0.62 5.58
N LEU A 58 -1.38 -1.43 5.18
CA LEU A 58 -2.18 -1.19 3.97
C LEU A 58 -3.58 -0.69 4.35
N ALA A 59 -4.01 0.43 3.76
CA ALA A 59 -5.41 0.86 3.82
C ALA A 59 -6.24 0.03 2.82
N ARG A 60 -6.89 -1.03 3.31
CA ARG A 60 -7.44 -2.13 2.48
C ARG A 60 -8.67 -1.74 1.67
N ASP A 61 -9.40 -0.72 2.10
CA ASP A 61 -10.56 -0.14 1.42
C ASP A 61 -10.18 1.00 0.45
N LEU A 62 -8.90 1.36 0.39
CA LEU A 62 -8.33 2.36 -0.54
C LEU A 62 -7.34 1.72 -1.54
N THR A 63 -7.56 0.45 -1.90
CA THR A 63 -6.72 -0.26 -2.85
C THR A 63 -7.56 -1.11 -3.80
N ASP A 64 -7.01 -1.42 -4.96
CA ASP A 64 -7.65 -2.26 -5.95
C ASP A 64 -6.62 -3.13 -6.68
N ALA A 65 -6.88 -4.43 -6.83
CA ALA A 65 -5.95 -5.36 -7.45
C ALA A 65 -6.24 -5.52 -8.94
N MET A 66 -5.19 -5.75 -9.73
CA MET A 66 -5.38 -6.15 -11.12
C MET A 66 -5.78 -7.63 -11.14
N TYR A 67 -7.09 -7.90 -11.23
CA TYR A 67 -7.62 -9.25 -11.30
C TYR A 67 -8.65 -9.40 -12.43
N ASN A 68 -8.57 -10.53 -13.14
CA ASN A 68 -9.49 -10.90 -14.21
C ASN A 68 -10.35 -12.10 -13.76
N PRO A 69 -11.68 -11.93 -13.57
CA PRO A 69 -12.60 -13.00 -13.19
C PRO A 69 -12.62 -14.20 -14.15
N PHE A 70 -12.22 -14.02 -15.41
CA PHE A 70 -12.13 -15.10 -16.40
C PHE A 70 -10.84 -15.94 -16.28
N LYS A 71 -9.99 -15.67 -15.28
CA LYS A 71 -8.79 -16.44 -14.97
C LYS A 71 -8.92 -17.07 -13.59
N PRO A 72 -8.26 -18.21 -13.31
CA PRO A 72 -8.20 -18.78 -11.97
C PRO A 72 -7.86 -17.71 -10.92
N PRO A 73 -8.49 -17.71 -9.74
CA PRO A 73 -9.43 -18.73 -9.23
C PRO A 73 -10.91 -18.60 -9.65
N TYR A 74 -11.23 -17.81 -10.68
CA TYR A 74 -12.60 -17.62 -11.20
C TYR A 74 -13.59 -17.02 -10.19
N VAL A 75 -13.12 -16.04 -9.43
CA VAL A 75 -13.93 -15.29 -8.47
C VAL A 75 -14.30 -13.91 -9.03
N SER A 76 -15.13 -13.15 -8.32
CA SER A 76 -15.38 -11.75 -8.67
C SER A 76 -14.11 -10.90 -8.58
N HIS A 77 -14.16 -9.68 -9.13
CA HIS A 77 -13.02 -8.77 -9.06
C HIS A 77 -12.70 -8.41 -7.60
N GLU A 78 -13.74 -8.14 -6.83
CA GLU A 78 -13.71 -7.80 -5.42
C GLU A 78 -13.14 -8.94 -4.58
N GLU A 79 -13.59 -10.18 -4.80
CA GLU A 79 -13.02 -11.36 -4.15
C GLU A 79 -11.55 -11.57 -4.56
N GLY A 80 -11.20 -11.30 -5.82
CA GLY A 80 -9.81 -11.32 -6.29
C GLY A 80 -8.93 -10.32 -5.55
N THR A 81 -9.41 -9.08 -5.35
CA THR A 81 -8.73 -8.06 -4.56
C THR A 81 -8.61 -8.49 -3.09
N GLN A 82 -9.67 -9.07 -2.52
CA GLN A 82 -9.67 -9.58 -1.14
C GLN A 82 -8.62 -10.68 -0.92
N LEU A 83 -8.45 -11.61 -1.86
CA LEU A 83 -7.41 -12.64 -1.77
C LEU A 83 -5.98 -12.04 -1.73
N ILE A 84 -5.75 -10.93 -2.43
CA ILE A 84 -4.47 -10.22 -2.40
C ILE A 84 -4.28 -9.52 -1.06
N ILE A 85 -5.33 -8.91 -0.52
CA ILE A 85 -5.31 -8.28 0.81
C ILE A 85 -4.97 -9.33 1.88
N GLU A 86 -5.63 -10.49 1.88
CA GLU A 86 -5.35 -11.60 2.80
C GLU A 86 -3.92 -12.11 2.69
N TYR A 87 -3.37 -12.20 1.47
CA TYR A 87 -1.96 -12.54 1.26
C TYR A 87 -1.03 -11.50 1.89
N ILE A 88 -1.34 -10.20 1.76
CA ILE A 88 -0.55 -9.12 2.36
C ILE A 88 -0.59 -9.19 3.88
N GLU A 89 -1.77 -9.37 4.47
CA GLU A 89 -1.97 -9.52 5.92
C GLU A 89 -1.19 -10.70 6.49
N LYS A 90 -1.21 -11.83 5.79
CA LYS A 90 -0.55 -13.06 6.24
C LYS A 90 0.97 -13.00 6.21
N PHE A 91 1.56 -12.30 5.25
CA PHE A 91 2.99 -12.43 4.95
C PHE A 91 3.79 -11.14 5.04
N TRP A 92 3.16 -9.97 5.00
CA TRP A 92 3.88 -8.71 4.81
C TRP A 92 3.56 -7.66 5.87
N CYS A 93 2.30 -7.29 6.07
CA CYS A 93 1.94 -6.26 7.02
C CYS A 93 0.45 -6.27 7.39
N PRO A 94 0.06 -5.75 8.56
CA PRO A 94 -1.35 -5.60 8.89
C PRO A 94 -2.05 -4.56 8.00
N THR A 95 -3.39 -4.56 8.03
CA THR A 95 -4.23 -3.61 7.30
C THR A 95 -5.07 -2.76 8.24
N ILE A 96 -5.46 -1.59 7.75
CA ILE A 96 -6.38 -0.65 8.39
C ILE A 96 -7.49 -0.26 7.42
N LEU A 97 -8.55 0.36 7.93
CA LEU A 97 -9.59 1.01 7.13
C LEU A 97 -9.29 2.50 6.97
N SER A 98 -9.79 3.12 5.90
CA SER A 98 -9.75 4.56 5.69
C SER A 98 -10.38 5.33 6.85
N GLY A 99 -11.41 4.77 7.47
CA GLY A 99 -12.05 5.32 8.67
C GLY A 99 -11.08 5.49 9.84
N ASP A 100 -10.07 4.62 9.97
CA ASP A 100 -9.06 4.68 11.03
C ASP A 100 -8.09 5.86 10.86
N LEU A 101 -8.02 6.44 9.65
CA LEU A 101 -7.20 7.63 9.35
C LEU A 101 -7.89 8.95 9.74
N THR A 102 -9.19 8.89 10.02
CA THR A 102 -9.98 10.07 10.36
C THR A 102 -10.25 10.12 11.85
N THR A 103 -10.34 11.33 12.41
CA THR A 103 -10.77 11.50 13.79
C THR A 103 -12.27 11.18 13.88
N PRO A 104 -12.75 10.46 14.93
CA PRO A 104 -14.18 10.23 15.12
C PRO A 104 -14.93 11.57 15.11
N LYS A 105 -15.99 11.66 14.31
CA LYS A 105 -16.91 12.80 14.41
C LYS A 105 -17.62 12.70 15.76
N ALA A 106 -17.53 13.78 16.55
CA ALA A 106 -18.27 13.95 17.80
C ALA A 106 -19.79 13.97 17.56
#